data_AF-A0A432H7A6-F1
#
_entry.id   AF-A0A432H7A6-F1
#
_cell.length_a   1.000
_cell.length_b   1.000
_cell.length_c   1.000
_cell.angle_alpha   90.00
_cell.angle_beta   90.00
_cell.angle_gamma   90.00
#
_symmetry.space_group_name_H-M   'P 1'
#
loop_
_entity.id
_entity.type
_entity.pdbx_description
1 polymer ?
#
loop_
_entity_poly.entity_id
_entity_poly.type
_entity_poly.pdbx_seq_one_letter_code
_entity_poly.pdbx_strand_id
1 'polypeptide(L)' 'MVGIAPEFQRRGLGYGLVKPVLDEADLLNIPTYLETFSPGNMAFYERLGYQAVASFHEPVFDLHYWLMLRQPLGE' A
#
# COMPACT_ATOMS: atom_id res chain seq x y z
N MET A 1 1.99 -9.13 -3.31
CA MET A 1 2.62 -8.30 -4.36
C MET A 1 1.54 -7.91 -5.37
N VAL A 2 1.41 -6.63 -5.72
CA VAL A 2 0.46 -6.14 -6.74
C VAL A 2 1.23 -5.30 -7.74
N GLY A 3 0.94 -5.47 -9.04
CA GLY A 3 1.63 -4.75 -10.11
C GLY A 3 0.71 -4.49 -11.29
N ILE A 4 0.95 -3.38 -11.97
CA ILE A 4 0.29 -3.01 -13.23
C ILE A 4 1.38 -2.89 -14.29
N ALA A 5 1.17 -3.52 -15.45
CA ALA A 5 2.11 -3.43 -16.57
C ALA A 5 2.32 -1.95 -16.96
N PRO A 6 3.55 -1.51 -17.29
CA PRO A 6 3.88 -0.09 -17.47
C PRO A 6 2.94 0.68 -18.41
N GLU A 7 2.51 0.05 -19.51
CA GLU A 7 1.60 0.63 -20.50
C GLU A 7 0.18 0.92 -19.98
N PHE A 8 -0.19 0.32 -18.84
CA PHE A 8 -1.50 0.46 -18.18
C PHE A 8 -1.44 1.26 -16.88
N GLN A 9 -0.27 1.75 -16.46
CA GLN A 9 -0.12 2.53 -15.22
C GLN A 9 -0.77 3.91 -15.32
N ARG A 10 -0.97 4.56 -14.16
CA ARG A 10 -1.54 5.91 -14.01
C ARG A 10 -2.98 6.08 -14.54
N ARG A 11 -3.69 4.98 -14.79
CA ARG A 11 -5.10 4.94 -15.22
C ARG A 11 -6.09 4.60 -14.08
N GLY A 12 -5.65 4.64 -12.83
CA GLY A 12 -6.47 4.26 -11.67
C GLY A 12 -6.64 2.76 -11.43
N LEU A 13 -6.07 1.90 -12.28
CA LEU A 13 -6.22 0.44 -12.17
C LEU A 13 -5.69 -0.15 -10.85
N GLY A 14 -4.61 0.43 -10.31
CA GLY A 14 -4.06 0.00 -9.02
C GLY A 14 -5.05 0.17 -7.87
N TYR A 15 -5.89 1.22 -7.90
CA TYR A 15 -6.96 1.40 -6.92
C TYR A 15 -8.00 0.29 -7.04
N GLY A 16 -8.43 -0.02 -8.27
CA GLY A 16 -9.42 -1.07 -8.54
C GLY A 16 -8.97 -2.47 -8.10
N LEU A 17 -7.66 -2.75 -8.12
CA LEU A 17 -7.13 -4.03 -7.61
C LEU A 17 -7.12 -4.12 -6.08
N VAL A 18 -6.83 -3.02 -5.40
CA VAL A 18 -6.60 -3.02 -3.95
C VAL A 18 -7.89 -2.75 -3.17
N LYS A 19 -8.77 -1.88 -3.69
CA LYS A 19 -10.00 -1.44 -3.02
C LYS A 19 -10.90 -2.59 -2.55
N PRO A 20 -11.17 -3.65 -3.32
CA PRO A 20 -12.04 -4.74 -2.86
C PRO A 20 -11.49 -5.45 -1.61
N VAL A 21 -10.17 -5.63 -1.53
CA VAL A 21 -9.52 -6.25 -0.36
C VAL A 21 -9.59 -5.33 0.85
N LEU A 22 -9.42 -4.01 0.65
CA LEU A 22 -9.57 -3.04 1.74
C LEU A 22 -11.01 -2.97 2.25
N ASP A 23 -11.99 -3.06 1.36
CA ASP A 23 -13.41 -3.05 1.72
C ASP A 23 -13.77 -4.28 2.56
N GLU A 24 -13.26 -5.45 2.19
CA GLU A 24 -13.41 -6.66 2.99
C GLU A 24 -12.72 -6.54 4.36
N ALA A 25 -11.51 -5.96 4.40
CA ALA A 25 -10.80 -5.72 5.65
C ALA A 25 -11.54 -4.73 6.56
N ASP A 26 -12.15 -3.69 5.98
CA ASP A 26 -12.99 -2.74 6.69
C ASP A 26 -14.23 -3.44 7.29
N LEU A 27 -14.92 -4.27 6.50
CA LEU A 27 -16.08 -5.05 6.94
C LEU A 27 -15.75 -6.02 8.09
N LEU A 28 -14.56 -6.62 8.05
CA LEU A 28 -14.08 -7.54 9.09
C LEU A 28 -13.44 -6.80 10.27
N ASN A 29 -13.34 -5.47 10.21
CA ASN A 29 -12.70 -4.62 11.20
C ASN A 29 -11.26 -5.07 11.53
N ILE A 30 -10.48 -5.39 10.49
CA ILE A 30 -9.08 -5.81 10.61
C ILE A 30 -8.14 -4.79 9.98
N PRO A 31 -7.00 -4.49 10.62
CA PRO A 31 -5.98 -3.63 10.02
C PRO A 31 -5.26 -4.36 8.89
N THR A 32 -4.74 -3.59 7.94
CA THR A 32 -3.87 -4.10 6.88
C THR A 32 -2.55 -3.36 6.88
N TYR A 33 -1.48 -4.06 6.48
CA TYR A 33 -0.17 -3.44 6.29
C TYR A 33 0.39 -3.80 4.92
N LEU A 34 1.31 -2.98 4.44
CA LEU A 34 2.08 -3.22 3.23
C LEU A 34 3.52 -2.79 3.39
N GLU A 35 4.35 -3.27 2.48
CA GLU A 35 5.74 -2.87 2.33
C GLU A 35 5.92 -2.22 0.96
N THR A 36 6.67 -1.13 0.89
CA THR A 36 7.05 -0.50 -0.39
C THR A 36 8.51 -0.11 -0.38
N PHE A 37 9.21 -0.43 -1.46
CA PHE A 37 10.60 0.00 -1.74
C PHE A 37 10.62 1.27 -2.61
N SER A 38 9.46 1.73 -3.07
CA SER A 38 9.36 2.91 -3.95
C SER A 38 8.72 4.08 -3.20
N PRO A 39 9.47 5.17 -2.97
CA PRO A 39 8.91 6.42 -2.42
C PRO A 39 7.77 6.97 -3.29
N GLY A 40 7.86 6.79 -4.61
CA GLY A 40 6.85 7.26 -5.56
C GLY A 40 5.47 6.60 -5.40
N ASN A 41 5.42 5.44 -4.73
CA ASN A 41 4.17 4.74 -4.44
C ASN A 41 3.52 5.20 -3.12
N MET A 42 4.26 5.89 -2.23
CA MET A 42 3.74 6.27 -0.90
C MET A 42 2.48 7.13 -1.01
N ALA A 43 2.51 8.18 -1.84
CA ALA A 43 1.35 9.05 -2.07
C ALA A 43 0.12 8.34 -2.67
N PHE A 44 0.31 7.19 -3.32
CA PHE A 44 -0.82 6.35 -3.74
C PHE A 44 -1.43 5.60 -2.54
N TYR A 45 -0.60 4.98 -1.69
CA TYR A 45 -1.07 4.27 -0.51
C TYR A 45 -1.62 5.20 0.57
N GLU A 46 -1.06 6.40 0.74
CA GLU A 46 -1.59 7.43 1.65
C GLU A 46 -3.04 7.81 1.31
N ARG A 47 -3.35 7.95 0.01
CA ARG A 47 -4.73 8.20 -0.45
C ARG A 47 -5.69 7.02 -0.20
N LEU A 48 -5.17 5.81 0.00
CA LEU A 48 -5.94 4.65 0.41
C LEU A 48 -6.14 4.58 1.93
N GLY A 49 -5.56 5.51 2.71
CA GLY A 49 -5.64 5.55 4.16
C GLY A 49 -4.46 4.88 4.88
N TYR A 50 -3.41 4.48 4.16
CA TYR A 50 -2.19 3.99 4.80
C TYR A 50 -1.34 5.13 5.35
N GLN A 51 -0.63 4.86 6.43
CA GLN A 51 0.36 5.75 7.01
C GLN A 51 1.68 4.99 7.20
N ALA A 52 2.81 5.63 6.90
CA ALA A 52 4.11 5.04 7.16
C ALA A 52 4.32 4.95 8.68
N VAL A 53 4.57 3.73 9.17
CA VAL A 53 4.76 3.46 10.61
C VAL A 53 6.20 3.06 10.94
N ALA A 54 6.94 2.57 9.94
CA ALA A 54 8.35 2.24 10.09
C ALA A 54 9.06 2.32 8.75
N SER A 55 10.39 2.46 8.81
CA SER A 55 11.23 2.46 7.63
C SER A 55 12.56 1.78 7.96
N PHE A 56 13.05 0.97 7.03
CA PHE A 56 14.18 0.09 7.26
C PHE A 56 15.13 0.10 6.06
N HIS A 57 16.39 -0.19 6.34
CA HIS A 57 17.41 -0.44 5.34
C HIS A 57 17.57 -1.95 5.15
N GLU A 58 17.44 -2.40 3.91
CA GLU A 58 17.72 -3.76 3.48
C GLU A 58 19.17 -3.82 2.97
N PRO A 59 20.07 -4.57 3.64
CA PRO A 59 21.50 -4.50 3.38
C PRO A 59 21.98 -5.29 2.16
N VAL A 60 21.21 -6.25 1.62
CA VAL A 60 21.65 -7.11 0.50
C VAL A 60 21.63 -6.35 -0.82
N PHE A 61 20.59 -5.55 -1.06
CA PHE A 61 20.41 -4.77 -2.27
C PHE A 61 20.62 -3.26 -2.07
N ASP A 62 20.97 -2.85 -0.86
CA ASP A 62 21.15 -1.45 -0.46
C ASP A 62 19.88 -0.61 -0.72
N LEU A 63 18.73 -1.17 -0.32
CA LEU A 63 17.42 -0.56 -0.57
C LEU A 63 16.77 -0.10 0.72
N HIS A 64 16.08 1.04 0.66
CA HIS A 64 15.21 1.49 1.74
C HIS A 64 13.77 1.05 1.48
N TYR A 65 13.09 0.59 2.52
CA TYR A 65 11.67 0.27 2.43
C TYR A 65 10.88 0.81 3.61
N TRP A 66 9.59 1.00 3.36
CA TRP A 66 8.64 1.51 4.34
C TRP A 66 7.59 0.45 4.63
N LEU A 67 7.29 0.26 5.91
CA LEU A 67 6.06 -0.39 6.34
C LEU A 67 4.98 0.66 6.48
N MET A 68 3.85 0.45 5.82
CA MET A 68 2.69 1.31 5.94
C MET A 68 1.53 0.53 6.51
N LEU A 69 0.84 1.11 7.49
CA LEU A 69 -0.30 0.53 8.18
C LEU A 69 -1.56 1.31 7.85
N ARG A 70 -2.66 0.60 7.65
CA ARG A 70 -4.00 1.17 7.52
C ARG A 70 -4.90 0.50 8.53
N GLN A 71 -5.52 1.32 9.38
CA GLN A 71 -6.62 0.88 10.24
C GLN A 71 -7.89 0.68 9.40
N PRO A 72 -8.78 -0.25 9.78
CA PRO A 72 -10.06 -0.37 9.11
C PRO A 72 -10.85 0.93 9.29
N LEU A 73 -11.67 1.29 8.30
CA LEU A 73 -12.64 2.37 8.42
C LEU A 73 -13.77 1.90 9.35
N GLY A 74 -13.56 2.04 10.66
CA GLY A 74 -14.61 1.85 11.67
C GLY A 74 -15.70 2.91 11.57
N GLU A 75 -16.90 2.59 12.08
CA GLU A 75 -17.94 3.57 12.39
C GLU A 75 -17.46 4.64 13.38
#